data_AF-W1W7G0-F1
#
_entry.id   AF-W1W7G0-F1
#
_cell.length_a   1.000
_cell.length_b   1.000
_cell.length_c   1.000
_cell.angle_alpha   90.00
_cell.angle_beta   90.00
_cell.angle_gamma   90.00
#
_symmetry.space_group_name_H-M   'P 1'
#
loop_
_entity.id
_entity.type
_entity.pdbx_description
1 polymer ?
#
loop_
_entity_poly.entity_id
_entity_poly.type
_entity_poly.pdbx_seq_one_letter_code
_entity_poly.pdbx_strand_id
1 'polypeptide(L)'
;KKYRPDILDACEKAMSAVDPDLDFIRVDEEAFLACPEESVDYAVMERTADAVVVPMDAGWSDVGSWSSLWEISAHTAEGNVCHGDVINHKTENSYVYAESGLVTTVGVKDLVVVQTKDAVLIADRNAVQDVKKVVEQI
;
A
#
# COMPACT_ATOMS: atom_id res chain seq x y z
N LYS A 1 13.01 14.40 -20.21
CA LYS A 1 13.21 15.66 -20.98
C LYS A 1 11.96 16.16 -21.70
N LYS A 2 11.26 15.35 -22.52
CA LYS A 2 10.08 15.81 -23.30
C LYS A 2 8.87 16.24 -22.44
N TYR A 3 8.54 15.49 -21.38
CA TYR A 3 7.31 15.69 -20.61
C TYR A 3 7.52 16.45 -19.29
N ARG A 4 8.54 16.06 -18.51
CA ARG A 4 8.96 16.71 -17.27
C ARG A 4 10.48 16.99 -17.30
N PRO A 5 10.93 18.06 -17.98
CA PRO A 5 12.35 18.42 -18.01
C PRO A 5 12.85 18.86 -16.62
N ASP A 6 12.00 19.51 -15.84
CA ASP A 6 12.26 19.94 -14.46
C ASP A 6 12.59 18.77 -13.51
N ILE A 7 11.82 17.67 -13.58
CA ILE A 7 12.13 16.43 -12.82
C ILE A 7 13.47 15.85 -13.29
N LEU A 8 13.69 15.75 -14.61
CA LEU A 8 14.93 15.21 -15.15
C LEU A 8 16.15 16.02 -14.68
N ASP A 9 16.10 17.35 -14.79
CA ASP A 9 17.19 18.23 -14.40
C ASP A 9 17.48 18.13 -12.90
N ALA A 10 16.44 17.98 -12.05
CA ALA A 10 16.60 17.75 -10.62
C ALA A 10 17.27 16.39 -10.33
N CYS A 11 16.82 15.31 -10.98
CA CYS A 11 17.45 13.99 -10.84
C CYS A 11 18.90 13.99 -11.31
N GLU A 12 19.21 14.63 -12.44
CA GLU A 12 20.59 14.75 -12.96
C GLU A 12 21.49 15.50 -11.97
N LYS A 13 20.99 16.58 -11.36
CA LYS A 13 21.72 17.32 -10.32
C LYS A 13 21.93 16.48 -9.08
N ALA A 14 20.88 15.82 -8.57
CA ALA A 14 20.96 14.95 -7.39
C ALA A 14 21.98 13.82 -7.58
N MET A 15 22.07 13.27 -8.79
CA MET A 15 23.03 12.23 -9.15
C MET A 15 24.43 12.74 -9.51
N SER A 16 24.62 14.05 -9.68
CA SER A 16 25.91 14.61 -10.10
C SER A 16 26.97 14.64 -9.00
N ALA A 17 26.53 14.67 -7.73
CA ALA A 17 27.37 14.71 -6.55
C ALA A 17 27.00 13.58 -5.58
N VAL A 18 27.07 12.34 -6.06
CA VAL A 18 26.78 11.17 -5.22
C VAL A 18 27.89 10.89 -4.22
N ASP A 19 27.51 10.53 -3.00
CA ASP A 19 28.39 10.06 -1.94
C ASP A 19 28.23 8.54 -1.77
N PRO A 20 29.24 7.73 -2.14
CA PRO A 20 29.22 6.29 -1.90
C PRO A 20 29.28 5.98 -0.40
N ASP A 21 28.25 5.33 0.11
CA ASP A 21 28.15 4.91 1.51
C ASP A 21 27.97 3.39 1.59
N LEU A 22 29.08 2.67 1.75
CA LEU A 22 29.13 1.22 1.73
C LEU A 22 28.50 0.62 0.46
N ASP A 23 27.34 -0.03 0.59
CA ASP A 23 26.54 -0.64 -0.47
C ASP A 23 25.44 0.29 -1.03
N PHE A 24 25.42 1.55 -0.60
CA PHE A 24 24.44 2.55 -1.01
C PHE A 24 25.10 3.72 -1.73
N ILE A 25 24.31 4.34 -2.61
CA ILE A 25 24.63 5.62 -3.23
C ILE A 25 23.71 6.65 -2.59
N ARG A 26 24.29 7.63 -1.89
CA ARG A 26 23.54 8.79 -1.40
C ARG A 26 23.59 9.86 -2.46
N VAL A 27 22.41 10.33 -2.86
CA VAL A 27 22.26 11.47 -3.77
C VAL A 27 22.37 12.77 -2.98
N ASP A 28 22.62 13.88 -3.67
CA ASP A 28 22.58 15.20 -3.06
C ASP A 28 21.17 15.50 -2.54
N GLU A 29 21.07 15.72 -1.22
CA GLU A 29 19.80 15.85 -0.51
C GLU A 29 19.02 17.10 -0.93
N GLU A 30 19.67 18.25 -1.05
CA GLU A 30 19.01 19.50 -1.42
C GLU A 30 18.48 19.44 -2.85
N ALA A 31 19.26 18.91 -3.79
CA ALA A 31 18.84 18.72 -5.17
C ALA A 31 17.70 17.70 -5.30
N PHE A 32 17.72 16.64 -4.49
CA PHE A 32 16.66 15.63 -4.49
C PHE A 32 15.36 16.19 -3.90
N LEU A 33 15.41 16.90 -2.77
CA LEU A 33 14.23 17.54 -2.16
C LEU A 33 13.63 18.66 -3.03
N ALA A 34 14.43 19.26 -3.90
CA ALA A 34 13.94 20.23 -4.89
C ALA A 34 13.19 19.57 -6.07
N CYS A 35 13.27 18.24 -6.23
CA CYS A 35 12.55 17.53 -7.27
C CYS A 35 11.03 17.55 -7.02
N PRO A 36 10.21 17.91 -8.01
CA PRO A 36 8.76 17.83 -7.88
C PRO A 36 8.29 16.40 -7.55
N GLU A 37 7.40 16.28 -6.57
CA GLU A 37 6.76 15.03 -6.18
C GLU A 37 5.55 14.76 -7.09
N GLU A 38 5.77 14.08 -8.23
CA GLU A 38 4.71 13.63 -9.13
C GLU A 38 4.97 12.18 -9.56
N SER A 39 3.92 11.35 -9.64
CA SER A 39 4.07 9.97 -10.08
C SER A 39 4.48 9.88 -11.56
N VAL A 40 5.18 8.81 -11.93
CA VAL A 40 5.59 8.56 -13.31
C VAL A 40 4.38 8.44 -14.25
N ASP A 41 3.23 7.97 -13.73
CA ASP A 41 1.99 7.85 -14.47
C ASP A 41 1.54 9.19 -15.04
N TYR A 42 1.42 10.21 -14.18
CA TYR A 42 1.03 11.57 -14.59
C TYR A 42 2.16 12.32 -15.32
N ALA A 43 3.39 12.14 -14.86
CA ALA A 43 4.56 12.84 -15.39
C ALA A 43 4.90 12.41 -16.82
N VAL A 44 4.72 11.13 -17.16
CA VAL A 44 5.17 10.54 -18.43
C VAL A 44 4.11 9.66 -19.08
N MET A 45 3.57 8.67 -18.37
CA MET A 45 2.83 7.57 -19.01
C MET A 45 1.52 8.03 -19.65
N GLU A 46 0.76 8.92 -18.99
CA GLU A 46 -0.49 9.46 -19.56
C GLU A 46 -0.25 10.39 -20.77
N ARG A 47 0.95 10.95 -20.88
CA ARG A 47 1.29 11.94 -21.92
C ARG A 47 2.02 11.34 -23.11
N THR A 48 2.49 10.09 -22.99
CA THR A 48 3.32 9.49 -24.03
C THR A 48 2.49 8.84 -25.13
N ALA A 49 2.88 9.09 -26.38
CA ALA A 49 2.32 8.39 -27.54
C ALA A 49 3.01 7.04 -27.80
N ASP A 50 4.13 6.80 -27.14
CA ASP A 50 5.03 5.67 -27.38
C ASP A 50 4.89 4.59 -26.29
N ALA A 51 3.64 4.30 -25.86
CA ALA A 51 3.34 3.27 -24.88
C ALA A 51 2.84 1.98 -25.54
N VAL A 52 3.22 0.83 -24.98
CA VAL A 52 2.70 -0.49 -25.34
C VAL A 52 2.29 -1.19 -24.06
N VAL A 53 1.15 -1.88 -24.09
CA VAL A 53 0.62 -2.65 -22.95
C VAL A 53 0.62 -4.13 -23.32
N VAL A 54 1.05 -4.97 -22.39
CA VAL A 54 1.01 -6.43 -22.54
C VAL A 54 0.05 -6.98 -21.47
N PRO A 55 -0.96 -7.77 -21.84
CA PRO A 55 -1.85 -8.38 -20.87
C PRO A 55 -1.08 -9.37 -19.99
N MET A 56 -1.32 -9.31 -18.68
CA MET A 56 -0.69 -10.18 -17.69
C MET A 56 -1.78 -10.85 -16.86
N ASP A 57 -1.81 -12.18 -16.88
CA ASP A 57 -2.65 -13.02 -16.01
C ASP A 57 -1.75 -13.86 -15.11
N ALA A 58 -1.25 -13.22 -14.06
CA ALA A 58 -0.30 -13.81 -13.10
C ALA A 58 -0.86 -13.84 -11.67
N GLY A 59 -2.16 -13.56 -11.49
CA GLY A 59 -2.75 -13.35 -10.16
C GLY A 59 -2.10 -12.18 -9.40
N TRP A 60 -1.51 -11.22 -10.12
CA TRP A 60 -0.88 -10.05 -9.51
C TRP A 60 -1.95 -9.18 -8.87
N SER A 61 -1.74 -8.85 -7.61
CA SER A 61 -2.52 -7.87 -6.87
C SER A 61 -1.54 -6.89 -6.25
N ASP A 62 -1.84 -5.60 -6.32
CA ASP A 62 -1.14 -4.60 -5.53
C ASP A 62 -1.49 -4.86 -4.05
N VAL A 63 -0.57 -5.47 -3.31
CA VAL A 63 -0.72 -5.74 -1.87
C VAL A 63 -0.43 -4.43 -1.12
N GLY A 64 -1.21 -3.40 -1.40
CA GLY A 64 -1.09 -2.06 -0.82
C GLY A 64 -2.14 -1.75 0.24
N SER A 65 -3.19 -2.57 0.37
CA SER A 65 -4.25 -2.40 1.35
C SER A 65 -4.68 -3.72 1.98
N TRP A 66 -5.15 -3.66 3.22
CA TRP A 66 -5.75 -4.81 3.93
C TRP A 66 -6.93 -5.44 3.17
N SER A 67 -7.59 -4.68 2.29
CA SER A 67 -8.62 -5.22 1.39
C SER A 67 -8.05 -6.23 0.39
N SER A 68 -6.87 -5.99 -0.17
CA SER A 68 -6.22 -6.93 -1.10
C SER A 68 -5.90 -8.25 -0.42
N LEU A 69 -5.53 -8.23 0.87
CA LEU A 69 -5.29 -9.44 1.65
C LEU A 69 -6.58 -10.26 1.86
N TRP A 70 -7.73 -9.60 2.02
CA TRP A 70 -9.01 -10.29 2.05
C TRP A 70 -9.30 -10.96 0.70
N GLU A 71 -9.18 -10.23 -0.41
CA GLU A 71 -9.52 -10.71 -1.76
C GLU A 71 -8.73 -11.97 -2.18
N ILE A 72 -7.44 -12.03 -1.86
CA ILE A 72 -6.57 -13.16 -2.24
C ILE A 72 -6.63 -14.34 -1.27
N SER A 73 -7.29 -14.18 -0.12
CA SER A 73 -7.32 -15.20 0.93
C SER A 73 -8.46 -16.20 0.76
N ALA A 74 -8.35 -17.35 1.44
CA ALA A 74 -9.44 -18.31 1.50
C ALA A 74 -10.58 -17.76 2.39
N HIS A 75 -11.79 -17.76 1.84
CA HIS A 75 -12.98 -17.24 2.51
C HIS A 75 -13.76 -18.37 3.19
N THR A 76 -14.38 -18.07 4.34
CA THR A 76 -15.40 -18.93 4.95
C THR A 76 -16.72 -18.84 4.18
N ALA A 77 -17.71 -19.65 4.57
CA ALA A 77 -19.04 -19.63 3.94
C ALA A 77 -19.74 -18.26 4.05
N GLU A 78 -19.43 -17.50 5.10
CA GLU A 78 -19.94 -16.15 5.37
C GLU A 78 -19.11 -15.04 4.71
N GLY A 79 -18.11 -15.41 3.89
CA GLY A 79 -17.23 -14.45 3.22
C GLY A 79 -16.16 -13.85 4.14
N ASN A 80 -15.91 -14.43 5.32
CA ASN A 80 -14.86 -13.93 6.20
C ASN A 80 -13.50 -14.50 5.85
N VAL A 81 -12.46 -13.75 6.15
CA VAL A 81 -11.08 -14.25 6.20
C VAL A 81 -10.62 -14.15 7.64
N CYS A 82 -10.22 -15.26 8.23
CA CYS A 82 -9.81 -15.33 9.63
C CYS A 82 -8.39 -15.88 9.74
N HIS A 83 -7.54 -15.19 10.50
CA HIS A 83 -6.17 -15.61 10.76
C HIS A 83 -5.88 -15.52 12.27
N GLY A 84 -5.30 -16.58 12.84
CA GLY A 84 -5.01 -16.65 14.27
C GLY A 84 -6.20 -17.09 15.12
N ASP A 85 -6.23 -16.66 16.38
CA ASP A 85 -7.29 -17.00 17.34
C ASP A 85 -8.49 -16.06 17.17
N VAL A 86 -9.48 -16.52 16.38
CA VAL A 86 -10.66 -15.72 16.01
C VAL A 86 -11.95 -16.47 16.31
N ILE A 87 -12.88 -15.81 16.99
CA ILE A 87 -14.26 -16.27 17.17
C ILE A 87 -15.22 -15.25 16.56
N ASN A 88 -15.99 -15.69 15.58
CA ASN A 88 -16.96 -14.87 14.86
C ASN A 88 -18.38 -15.40 15.06
N HIS A 89 -19.33 -14.49 15.30
CA HIS A 89 -20.75 -14.81 15.43
C HIS A 89 -21.60 -13.80 14.66
N LYS A 90 -22.27 -14.23 13.58
CA LYS A 90 -22.98 -13.32 12.66
C LYS A 90 -22.06 -12.22 12.13
N THR A 91 -20.85 -12.62 11.72
CA THR A 91 -19.89 -11.75 11.05
C THR A 91 -19.86 -12.11 9.58
N GLU A 92 -19.88 -11.13 8.69
CA GLU A 92 -19.93 -11.36 7.23
C GLU A 92 -18.91 -10.49 6.50
N ASN A 93 -18.35 -11.01 5.41
CA ASN A 93 -17.45 -10.28 4.49
C ASN A 93 -16.29 -9.52 5.16
N SER A 94 -15.81 -10.00 6.31
CA SER A 94 -14.82 -9.29 7.13
C SER A 94 -13.47 -9.99 7.13
N TYR A 95 -12.39 -9.20 7.17
CA TYR A 95 -11.03 -9.66 7.40
C TYR A 95 -10.70 -9.52 8.88
N VAL A 96 -10.35 -10.62 9.54
CA VAL A 96 -10.01 -10.64 10.97
C VAL A 96 -8.67 -11.32 11.16
N TYR A 97 -7.69 -10.55 11.59
CA TYR A 97 -6.32 -10.98 11.83
C TYR A 97 -5.96 -10.82 13.30
N ALA A 98 -5.55 -11.92 13.92
CA ALA A 98 -5.15 -11.99 15.31
C ALA A 98 -3.71 -12.53 15.40
N GLU A 99 -2.75 -11.66 15.71
CA GLU A 99 -1.34 -12.06 15.84
C GLU A 99 -1.07 -12.79 17.16
N SER A 100 -1.56 -12.23 18.28
CA SER A 100 -1.12 -12.64 19.62
C SER A 100 -2.23 -12.77 20.65
N GLY A 101 -3.42 -12.25 20.37
CA GLY A 101 -4.58 -12.30 21.25
C GLY A 101 -5.79 -12.94 20.60
N LEU A 102 -6.84 -13.17 21.39
CA LEU A 102 -8.14 -13.61 20.87
C LEU A 102 -8.90 -12.40 20.33
N VAL A 103 -9.35 -12.47 19.08
CA VAL A 103 -10.25 -11.47 18.47
C VAL A 103 -11.65 -12.06 18.32
N THR A 104 -12.64 -11.37 18.88
CA THR A 104 -14.05 -11.79 18.75
C THR A 104 -14.88 -10.75 18.01
N THR A 105 -15.73 -11.21 17.10
CA THR A 105 -16.62 -10.34 16.31
C THR A 105 -18.06 -10.83 16.42
N VAL A 106 -19.00 -9.91 16.60
CA VAL A 106 -20.42 -10.25 16.79
C VAL A 106 -21.31 -9.26 16.04
N GLY A 107 -22.07 -9.74 15.04
CA GLY A 107 -23.08 -8.93 14.34
C GLY A 107 -22.51 -7.81 13.48
N VAL A 108 -21.27 -7.95 13.01
CA VAL A 108 -20.57 -6.95 12.20
C VAL A 108 -20.36 -7.43 10.77
N LYS A 109 -20.15 -6.51 9.84
CA LYS A 109 -19.92 -6.86 8.44
C LYS A 109 -18.99 -5.88 7.76
N ASP A 110 -18.34 -6.35 6.69
CA ASP A 110 -17.48 -5.54 5.83
C ASP A 110 -16.36 -4.81 6.60
N LEU A 111 -15.81 -5.44 7.65
CA LEU A 111 -14.74 -4.86 8.47
C LEU A 111 -13.37 -5.47 8.18
N VAL A 112 -12.34 -4.67 8.40
CA VAL A 112 -10.95 -5.11 8.58
C VAL A 112 -10.60 -4.92 10.05
N VAL A 113 -10.32 -6.02 10.73
CA VAL A 113 -9.85 -6.05 12.12
C VAL A 113 -8.46 -6.67 12.12
N VAL A 114 -7.46 -5.90 12.55
CA VAL A 114 -6.07 -6.37 12.67
C VAL A 114 -5.60 -6.10 14.08
N GLN A 115 -5.32 -7.17 14.81
CA GLN A 115 -4.71 -7.11 16.13
C GLN A 115 -3.25 -7.58 16.01
N THR A 116 -2.33 -6.66 16.27
CA THR A 116 -0.90 -6.94 16.45
C THR A 116 -0.53 -6.81 17.92
N LYS A 117 0.71 -7.16 18.27
CA LYS A 117 1.22 -7.05 19.64
C LYS A 117 1.08 -5.64 20.26
N ASP A 118 1.20 -4.61 19.44
CA ASP A 118 1.33 -3.20 19.84
C ASP A 118 0.11 -2.34 19.49
N ALA A 119 -0.72 -2.77 18.53
CA ALA A 119 -1.85 -1.98 18.06
C ALA A 119 -3.05 -2.84 17.64
N VAL A 120 -4.21 -2.18 17.58
CA VAL A 120 -5.43 -2.75 17.00
C VAL A 120 -5.98 -1.76 15.98
N LEU A 121 -6.15 -2.22 14.75
CA LEU A 121 -6.82 -1.51 13.69
C LEU A 121 -8.22 -2.10 13.49
N ILE A 122 -9.23 -1.24 13.46
CA ILE A 122 -10.59 -1.58 13.04
C ILE A 122 -11.01 -0.54 12.01
N ALA A 123 -11.28 -0.99 10.79
CA ALA A 123 -11.70 -0.12 9.71
C ALA A 123 -12.83 -0.78 8.91
N ASP A 124 -13.68 0.05 8.29
CA ASP A 124 -14.52 -0.42 7.19
C ASP A 124 -13.61 -0.88 6.05
N ARG A 125 -13.88 -2.04 5.47
CA ARG A 125 -13.07 -2.63 4.40
C ARG A 125 -12.99 -1.73 3.17
N ASN A 126 -14.01 -0.91 2.92
CA ASN A 126 -14.03 0.05 1.82
C ASN A 126 -13.29 1.36 2.15
N ALA A 127 -12.94 1.59 3.41
CA ALA A 127 -12.23 2.78 3.89
C ALA A 127 -10.76 2.51 4.24
N VAL A 128 -10.23 1.32 3.92
CA VAL A 128 -8.86 0.90 4.29
C VAL A 128 -7.78 1.83 3.75
N GLN A 129 -8.02 2.52 2.64
CA GLN A 129 -7.07 3.50 2.08
C GLN A 129 -6.80 4.66 3.06
N ASP A 130 -7.76 5.00 3.93
CA ASP A 130 -7.62 6.08 4.91
C ASP A 130 -6.73 5.71 6.11
N VAL A 131 -6.28 4.46 6.24
CA VAL A 131 -5.35 4.04 7.29
C VAL A 131 -4.06 4.85 7.26
N LYS A 132 -3.57 5.24 6.07
CA LYS A 132 -2.39 6.10 5.92
C LYS A 132 -2.55 7.43 6.67
N LYS A 133 -3.73 8.04 6.64
CA LYS A 133 -4.03 9.32 7.32
C LYS A 133 -3.98 9.21 8.84
N VAL A 134 -4.25 8.01 9.37
CA VAL A 134 -4.17 7.75 10.82
C VAL A 134 -2.71 7.55 11.23
N VAL A 135 -1.93 6.84 10.41
CA VAL A 135 -0.49 6.66 10.65
C VAL A 135 0.25 7.99 10.65
N GLU A 136 -0.14 8.94 9.80
CA GLU A 136 0.42 10.31 9.76
C GLU A 136 0.20 11.13 11.05
N GLN A 137 -0.70 10.71 11.96
CA GLN A 137 -0.99 11.42 13.21
C GLN A 137 -0.22 10.88 14.43
N ILE A 138 0.53 9.78 14.25
CA ILE A 138 1.28 9.09 15.31
C ILE A 138 2.77 9.38 15.13
#